data_AF-A0A5C3NN12-F1
#
_entry.id   AF-A0A5C3NN12-F1
#
_cell.length_a   1.000
_cell.length_b   1.000
_cell.length_c   1.000
_cell.angle_alpha   90.00
_cell.angle_beta   90.00
_cell.angle_gamma   90.00
#
_symmetry.space_group_name_H-M   'P 1'
#
loop_
_entity.id
_entity.type
_entity.pdbx_description
1 polymer ?
#
loop_
_entity_poly.entity_id
_entity_poly.type
_entity_poly.pdbx_seq_one_letter_code
_entity_poly.pdbx_strand_id
1 'polypeptide(L)'
;MTGTCYGLPAVRTRRIYPKLQHDNTPTDTEAEQMGDCNKFFKTYSRNKLAGGILVLWCTHSICLGFHTIPIAEGRNDVFSAIYTRFPQAPEVVIYDFACQLAPYSLVREARYFANTRFLIDEFHARDHSKCGQACFASNVMQYDERIRAVNTSAGECGNQGIGRIRKSVSYMNYEHAVLYTKVFMDVWNRMVARRIARQQYA
;
A
#
# COMPACT_ATOMS: atom_id res chain seq x y z
N MET A 1 20.16 9.46 -0.53
CA MET A 1 18.68 9.64 -0.31
C MET A 1 18.08 8.34 0.24
N THR A 2 17.15 8.34 1.21
CA THR A 2 16.71 7.11 1.95
C THR A 2 15.72 6.20 1.21
N GLY A 3 15.49 6.42 -0.09
CA GLY A 3 14.48 5.69 -0.85
C GLY A 3 13.04 5.95 -0.46
N THR A 4 12.80 6.86 0.47
CA THR A 4 11.49 7.16 1.03
C THR A 4 11.15 8.62 0.74
N CYS A 5 10.06 8.85 0.03
CA CYS A 5 9.62 10.18 -0.41
C CYS A 5 8.13 10.34 -0.10
N TYR A 6 7.79 11.11 0.93
CA TYR A 6 6.41 11.44 1.28
C TYR A 6 6.17 12.93 1.21
N GLY A 7 5.00 13.33 0.69
CA GLY A 7 4.53 14.71 0.80
C GLY A 7 4.10 15.07 2.23
N LEU A 8 3.76 14.05 3.03
CA LEU A 8 3.42 14.19 4.44
C LEU A 8 4.68 14.19 5.33
N PRO A 9 4.73 15.05 6.37
CA PRO A 9 5.85 15.08 7.30
C PRO A 9 5.98 13.75 8.07
N ALA A 10 7.18 13.43 8.53
CA ALA A 10 7.37 12.36 9.52
C ALA A 10 6.84 12.85 10.87
N VAL A 11 5.70 12.32 11.30
CA VAL A 11 5.05 12.71 12.57
C VAL A 11 5.40 11.76 13.72
N ARG A 12 5.91 10.56 13.39
CA ARG A 12 6.41 9.58 14.37
C ARG A 12 7.68 8.93 13.87
N THR A 13 8.57 8.62 14.80
CA THR A 13 9.68 7.69 14.54
C THR A 13 9.14 6.28 14.44
N ARG A 14 9.68 5.50 13.49
CA ARG A 14 9.34 4.08 13.37
C ARG A 14 9.79 3.34 14.63
N ARG A 15 8.84 2.72 15.34
CA ARG A 15 9.15 1.78 16.42
C ARG A 15 9.65 0.47 15.83
N ILE A 16 10.73 -0.06 16.40
CA ILE A 16 11.17 -1.42 16.12
C ILE A 16 10.30 -2.32 16.98
N TYR A 17 9.47 -3.13 16.34
CA TYR A 17 8.69 -4.10 17.08
C TYR A 17 9.35 -5.48 17.01
N PRO A 18 9.21 -6.30 18.06
CA PRO A 18 9.56 -7.70 18.00
C PRO A 18 8.80 -8.39 16.87
N LYS A 19 9.45 -9.41 16.31
CA LYS A 19 8.82 -10.35 15.39
C LYS A 19 7.65 -11.04 16.11
N LEU A 20 6.49 -11.08 15.46
CA LEU A 20 5.38 -11.91 15.90
C LEU A 20 5.75 -13.39 15.70
N GLN A 21 5.09 -14.30 16.41
CA GLN A 21 5.39 -15.74 16.34
C GLN A 21 5.41 -16.27 14.89
N HIS A 22 4.54 -15.74 14.02
CA HIS A 22 4.44 -16.12 12.62
C HIS A 22 5.28 -15.26 11.64
N ASP A 23 6.13 -14.33 12.13
CA ASP A 23 7.03 -13.54 11.27
C ASP A 23 8.29 -14.33 10.83
N ASN A 24 8.56 -15.50 11.43
CA ASN A 24 9.80 -16.26 11.25
C ASN A 24 9.71 -17.46 10.30
N THR A 25 8.54 -17.88 9.83
CA THR A 25 8.44 -18.96 8.87
C THR A 25 8.81 -18.42 7.49
N PRO A 26 9.93 -18.83 6.87
CA PRO A 26 10.03 -18.72 5.42
C PRO A 26 8.84 -19.53 4.91
N THR A 27 7.92 -18.92 4.17
CA THR A 27 6.69 -19.56 3.64
C THR A 27 6.97 -20.63 2.57
N ASP A 28 8.15 -21.25 2.63
CA ASP A 28 8.56 -22.39 1.82
C ASP A 28 8.27 -23.73 2.52
N THR A 29 8.01 -23.74 3.84
CA THR A 29 7.56 -24.96 4.54
C THR A 29 6.38 -24.61 5.45
N GLU A 30 5.24 -25.22 5.13
CA GLU A 30 3.99 -25.20 5.92
C GLU A 30 3.16 -23.91 5.82
N ALA A 31 2.41 -23.86 4.73
CA ALA A 31 1.37 -22.88 4.39
C ALA A 31 0.13 -22.89 5.31
N GLU A 32 0.17 -23.51 6.49
CA GLU A 32 -1.03 -23.78 7.31
C GLU A 32 -1.25 -22.81 8.48
N GLN A 33 -0.26 -22.01 8.88
CA GLN A 33 -0.39 -21.25 10.15
C GLN A 33 -0.34 -19.72 10.03
N MET A 34 -0.16 -19.14 8.84
CA MET A 34 -0.30 -17.70 8.65
C MET A 34 -1.46 -17.43 7.70
N GLY A 35 -2.58 -16.99 8.27
CA GLY A 35 -3.91 -16.90 7.65
C GLY A 35 -3.95 -16.94 6.13
N ASP A 36 -4.40 -18.07 5.60
CA ASP A 36 -5.24 -18.36 4.42
C ASP A 36 -5.20 -17.54 3.12
N CYS A 37 -4.80 -16.27 3.12
CA CYS A 37 -4.64 -15.44 1.95
C CYS A 37 -3.12 -15.24 1.75
N ASN A 38 -2.49 -15.97 0.81
CA ASN A 38 -1.04 -15.94 0.55
C ASN A 38 -0.77 -15.18 -0.75
N LYS A 39 -0.60 -13.85 -0.68
CA LYS A 39 -0.17 -13.06 -1.83
C LYS A 39 1.23 -13.50 -2.25
N PHE A 40 1.45 -13.64 -3.57
CA PHE A 40 2.65 -14.13 -4.26
C PHE A 40 4.01 -13.57 -3.77
N PHE A 41 4.48 -14.00 -2.60
CA PHE A 41 5.84 -13.75 -2.12
C PHE A 41 6.90 -14.49 -2.98
N LYS A 42 6.46 -15.53 -3.68
CA LYS A 42 7.30 -16.45 -4.45
C LYS A 42 7.91 -15.85 -5.72
N THR A 43 7.32 -14.80 -6.31
CA THR A 43 7.77 -14.29 -7.61
C THR A 43 8.92 -13.29 -7.50
N TYR A 44 8.95 -12.46 -6.44
CA TYR A 44 9.95 -11.40 -6.30
C TYR A 44 11.28 -11.89 -5.71
N SER A 45 11.23 -12.85 -4.78
CA SER A 45 12.43 -13.38 -4.09
C SER A 45 13.41 -14.13 -5.00
N ARG A 46 12.94 -14.67 -6.14
CA ARG A 46 13.76 -15.51 -7.04
C ARG A 46 14.78 -14.76 -7.89
N ASN A 47 14.58 -13.45 -8.14
CA ASN A 47 15.33 -12.74 -9.20
C ASN A 47 16.38 -11.73 -8.73
N LYS A 48 16.69 -11.62 -7.42
CA LYS A 48 17.66 -10.65 -6.86
C LYS A 48 17.44 -9.18 -7.31
N LEU A 49 16.23 -8.84 -7.73
CA LEU A 49 15.84 -7.47 -8.06
C LEU A 49 15.39 -6.78 -6.77
N ALA A 50 15.48 -5.44 -6.71
CA ALA A 50 14.85 -4.68 -5.63
C ALA A 50 13.37 -5.09 -5.54
N GLY A 51 12.87 -5.32 -4.31
CA GLY A 51 11.51 -5.78 -4.02
C GLY A 51 10.38 -4.88 -4.54
N GLY A 52 10.71 -3.72 -5.09
CA GLY A 52 9.80 -2.85 -5.83
C GLY A 52 9.65 -1.48 -5.20
N ILE A 53 8.48 -0.88 -5.39
CA ILE A 53 8.10 0.40 -4.81
C ILE A 53 6.71 0.27 -4.24
N LEU A 54 6.54 0.65 -2.97
CA LEU A 54 5.22 0.86 -2.40
C LEU A 54 4.83 2.32 -2.64
N VAL A 55 3.64 2.55 -3.20
CA VAL A 55 3.10 3.89 -3.37
C VAL A 55 1.80 4.01 -2.59
N LEU A 56 1.69 5.07 -1.77
CA LEU A 56 0.44 5.44 -1.13
C LEU A 56 -0.33 6.39 -2.04
N TRP A 57 -1.53 5.96 -2.40
CA TRP A 57 -2.47 6.74 -3.21
C TRP A 57 -3.64 7.19 -2.34
N CYS A 58 -4.15 8.40 -2.58
CA CYS A 58 -5.49 8.75 -2.11
C CYS A 58 -6.56 8.28 -3.12
N THR A 59 -7.82 8.37 -2.72
CA THR A 59 -8.98 7.96 -3.54
C THR A 59 -9.14 8.79 -4.83
N HIS A 60 -8.52 9.96 -4.89
CA HIS A 60 -8.47 10.82 -6.08
C HIS A 60 -7.29 10.49 -7.03
N SER A 61 -6.56 9.39 -6.79
CA SER A 61 -5.36 9.01 -7.52
C SER A 61 -4.20 10.00 -7.41
N ILE A 62 -4.12 10.75 -6.31
CA ILE A 62 -2.94 11.57 -5.95
C ILE A 62 -1.98 10.70 -5.15
N CYS A 63 -0.71 10.69 -5.53
CA CYS A 63 0.38 10.06 -4.79
C CYS A 63 0.68 10.87 -3.53
N LEU A 64 0.48 10.27 -2.36
CA LEU A 64 0.83 10.84 -1.05
C LEU A 64 2.31 10.60 -0.71
N GLY A 65 2.90 9.60 -1.34
CA GLY A 65 4.32 9.29 -1.27
C GLY A 65 4.61 7.83 -1.56
N PHE A 66 5.88 7.47 -1.51
CA PHE A 66 6.36 6.13 -1.79
C PHE A 66 7.59 5.79 -0.96
N HIS A 67 7.90 4.51 -0.88
CA HIS A 67 9.23 4.05 -0.51
C HIS A 67 9.70 2.88 -1.37
N THR A 68 11.00 2.80 -1.61
CA THR A 68 11.65 1.68 -2.29
C THR A 68 11.71 0.49 -1.35
N ILE A 69 11.27 -0.67 -1.82
CA ILE A 69 11.29 -1.90 -1.07
C ILE A 69 12.56 -2.67 -1.47
N PRO A 70 13.49 -2.92 -0.53
CA PRO A 70 14.77 -3.54 -0.89
C PRO A 70 14.65 -5.04 -1.19
N ILE A 71 13.75 -5.78 -0.53
CA ILE A 71 13.70 -7.25 -0.62
C ILE A 71 12.33 -7.76 -1.05
N ALA A 72 11.28 -7.52 -0.26
CA ALA A 72 9.94 -7.97 -0.58
C ALA A 72 8.90 -7.08 0.09
N GLU A 73 7.82 -6.80 -0.63
CA GLU A 73 6.69 -6.04 -0.11
C GLU A 73 5.99 -6.84 0.98
N GLY A 74 5.73 -6.21 2.13
CA GLY A 74 4.93 -6.82 3.18
C GLY A 74 4.06 -5.83 3.95
N ARG A 75 3.22 -6.39 4.83
CA ARG A 75 2.36 -5.64 5.77
C ARG A 75 3.10 -4.57 6.58
N ASN A 76 4.38 -4.78 6.86
CA ASN A 76 5.24 -3.87 7.61
C ASN A 76 5.48 -2.54 6.90
N ASP A 77 5.62 -2.57 5.58
CA ASP A 77 5.92 -1.40 4.74
C ASP A 77 4.71 -0.45 4.72
N VAL A 78 3.53 -0.99 4.47
CA VAL A 78 2.25 -0.24 4.50
C VAL A 78 1.98 0.29 5.90
N PHE A 79 2.12 -0.54 6.94
CA PHE A 79 1.97 -0.12 8.33
C PHE A 79 2.92 1.04 8.67
N SER A 80 4.20 0.91 8.32
CA SER A 80 5.23 1.92 8.62
C SER A 80 4.90 3.23 7.92
N ALA A 81 4.45 3.17 6.67
CA ALA A 81 4.03 4.35 5.93
C ALA A 81 2.85 5.06 6.59
N ILE A 82 1.80 4.33 6.99
CA ILE A 82 0.62 4.94 7.61
C ILE A 82 0.95 5.48 9.01
N TYR A 83 1.62 4.70 9.85
CA TYR A 83 1.89 5.05 11.24
C TYR A 83 2.84 6.24 11.39
N THR A 84 3.85 6.34 10.51
CA THR A 84 4.87 7.41 10.60
C THR A 84 4.47 8.71 9.92
N ARG A 85 3.49 8.69 9.00
CA ARG A 85 3.14 9.86 8.17
C ARG A 85 1.81 10.50 8.51
N PHE A 86 0.86 9.74 9.06
CA PHE A 86 -0.46 10.27 9.38
C PHE A 86 -0.55 10.59 10.88
N PRO A 87 -0.93 11.81 11.29
CA PRO A 87 -1.17 12.12 12.69
C PRO A 87 -2.30 11.27 13.30
N GLN A 88 -3.32 10.96 12.52
CA GLN A 88 -4.43 10.08 12.89
C GLN A 88 -4.54 9.00 11.82
N ALA A 89 -4.81 7.76 12.23
CA ALA A 89 -4.95 6.69 11.26
C ALA A 89 -6.11 7.00 10.29
N PRO A 90 -5.96 6.72 8.98
CA PRO A 90 -7.07 6.82 8.05
C PRO A 90 -8.27 6.00 8.54
N GLU A 91 -9.47 6.52 8.36
CA GLU A 91 -10.71 5.76 8.67
C GLU A 91 -10.84 4.50 7.81
N VAL A 92 -10.24 4.53 6.62
CA VAL A 92 -10.31 3.46 5.63
C VAL A 92 -8.94 3.28 4.98
N VAL A 93 -8.47 2.05 4.93
CA VAL A 93 -7.28 1.63 4.19
C VAL A 93 -7.71 0.55 3.22
N ILE A 94 -7.63 0.83 1.91
CA ILE A 94 -7.89 -0.15 0.86
C ILE A 94 -6.54 -0.69 0.38
N TYR A 95 -6.36 -2.01 0.45
CA TYR A 95 -5.11 -2.68 0.11
C TYR A 95 -5.38 -4.14 -0.25
N ASP A 96 -4.69 -4.68 -1.26
CA ASP A 96 -4.86 -6.09 -1.67
C ASP A 96 -4.65 -7.05 -0.49
N PHE A 97 -3.64 -6.80 0.34
CA PHE A 97 -3.30 -7.63 1.48
C PHE A 97 -3.86 -7.08 2.81
N ALA A 98 -4.97 -6.33 2.75
CA ALA A 98 -5.63 -5.72 3.90
C ALA A 98 -5.98 -6.72 5.01
N CYS A 99 -6.38 -7.94 4.64
CA CYS A 99 -6.71 -9.03 5.57
C CYS A 99 -5.59 -9.37 6.56
N GLN A 100 -4.33 -9.22 6.14
CA GLN A 100 -3.14 -9.49 6.96
C GLN A 100 -2.55 -8.21 7.56
N LEU A 101 -2.79 -7.07 6.92
CA LEU A 101 -2.44 -5.76 7.45
C LEU A 101 -3.27 -5.40 8.70
N ALA A 102 -4.56 -5.75 8.72
CA ALA A 102 -5.47 -5.43 9.82
C ALA A 102 -5.02 -6.02 11.17
N PRO A 103 -4.85 -7.36 11.32
CA PRO A 103 -4.40 -7.94 12.57
C PRO A 103 -2.98 -7.48 12.93
N TYR A 104 -2.09 -7.32 11.95
CA TYR A 104 -0.74 -6.79 12.17
C TYR A 104 -0.76 -5.38 12.77
N SER A 105 -1.63 -4.51 12.26
CA SER A 105 -1.77 -3.14 12.72
C SER A 105 -2.38 -3.07 14.12
N LEU A 106 -3.42 -3.87 14.37
CA LEU A 106 -4.11 -3.90 15.67
C LEU A 106 -3.24 -4.50 16.78
N VAL A 107 -2.49 -5.57 16.51
CA VAL A 107 -1.58 -6.17 17.52
C VAL A 107 -0.47 -5.21 17.93
N ARG A 108 0.01 -4.36 17.01
CA ARG A 108 1.12 -3.44 17.28
C ARG A 108 0.66 -2.11 17.84
N GLU A 109 -0.41 -1.54 17.30
CA GLU A 109 -0.85 -0.16 17.57
C GLU A 109 -2.39 -0.06 17.61
N ALA A 110 -3.05 -0.91 18.40
CA ALA A 110 -4.52 -0.99 18.53
C ALA A 110 -5.19 0.36 18.74
N ARG A 111 -4.65 1.21 19.63
CA ARG A 111 -5.23 2.53 19.94
C ARG A 111 -5.21 3.46 18.74
N TYR A 112 -4.14 3.42 17.95
CA TYR A 112 -3.99 4.27 16.78
C TYR A 112 -4.91 3.82 15.64
N PHE A 113 -5.06 2.52 15.43
CA PHE A 113 -5.88 1.92 14.37
C PHE A 113 -7.30 1.54 14.80
N ALA A 114 -7.75 1.93 16.00
CA ALA A 114 -9.02 1.48 16.59
C ALA A 114 -10.25 1.77 15.70
N ASN A 115 -10.19 2.88 14.95
CA ASN A 115 -11.28 3.33 14.06
C ASN A 115 -10.94 3.14 12.57
N THR A 116 -9.91 2.36 12.25
CA THR A 116 -9.49 2.10 10.87
C THR A 116 -10.13 0.83 10.34
N ARG A 117 -10.85 0.95 9.22
CA ARG A 117 -11.35 -0.17 8.43
C ARG A 117 -10.31 -0.58 7.39
N PHE A 118 -9.94 -1.85 7.37
CA PHE A 118 -9.02 -2.40 6.39
C PHE A 118 -9.81 -3.23 5.37
N LEU A 119 -9.80 -2.77 4.12
CA LEU A 119 -10.62 -3.34 3.05
C LEU A 119 -9.75 -3.88 1.91
N ILE A 120 -10.06 -5.08 1.47
CA ILE A 120 -9.49 -5.72 0.30
C ILE A 120 -10.07 -5.02 -0.92
N ASP A 121 -9.17 -4.59 -1.80
CA ASP A 121 -9.50 -4.05 -3.12
C ASP A 121 -10.37 -5.03 -3.93
N GLU A 122 -11.41 -4.51 -4.59
CA GLU A 122 -12.32 -5.27 -5.44
C GLU A 122 -11.60 -6.02 -6.57
N PHE A 123 -10.53 -5.45 -7.15
CA PHE A 123 -9.80 -6.10 -8.24
C PHE A 123 -9.15 -7.41 -7.80
N HIS A 124 -8.64 -7.44 -6.57
CA HIS A 124 -7.96 -8.59 -5.97
C HIS A 124 -8.89 -9.49 -5.17
N ALA A 125 -10.15 -9.11 -4.93
CA ALA A 125 -11.09 -9.83 -4.07
C ALA A 125 -11.22 -11.34 -4.39
N ARG A 126 -11.09 -11.71 -5.67
CA ARG A 126 -11.15 -13.12 -6.11
C ARG A 126 -10.00 -13.98 -5.59
N ASP A 127 -8.86 -13.38 -5.30
CA ASP A 127 -7.69 -14.06 -4.76
C ASP A 127 -7.80 -14.33 -3.25
N HIS A 128 -8.88 -13.85 -2.62
CA HIS A 128 -9.13 -13.94 -1.18
C HIS A 128 -10.30 -14.88 -0.86
N SER A 129 -10.20 -16.16 -1.19
CA SER A 129 -11.32 -17.12 -1.03
C SER A 129 -11.66 -17.48 0.43
N LYS A 130 -10.74 -17.26 1.37
CA LYS A 130 -10.85 -17.69 2.77
C LYS A 130 -10.88 -16.53 3.77
N CYS A 131 -10.80 -15.30 3.26
CA CYS A 131 -10.84 -14.11 4.09
C CYS A 131 -12.29 -13.79 4.52
N GLY A 132 -12.48 -13.20 5.71
CA GLY A 132 -13.82 -12.89 6.24
C GLY A 132 -14.55 -11.82 5.41
N GLN A 133 -15.88 -11.95 5.28
CA GLN A 133 -16.70 -11.08 4.41
C GLN A 133 -16.63 -9.59 4.78
N ALA A 134 -16.39 -9.25 6.04
CA ALA A 134 -16.22 -7.88 6.50
C ALA A 134 -14.95 -7.18 5.93
N CYS A 135 -13.98 -7.95 5.45
CA CYS A 135 -12.74 -7.42 4.90
C CYS A 135 -12.86 -6.99 3.43
N PHE A 136 -13.96 -7.24 2.74
CA PHE A 136 -14.08 -6.93 1.31
C PHE A 136 -14.73 -5.57 1.09
N ALA A 137 -14.09 -4.71 0.28
CA ALA A 137 -14.67 -3.42 -0.06
C ALA A 137 -16.06 -3.57 -0.71
N SER A 138 -16.23 -4.54 -1.61
CA SER A 138 -17.49 -4.83 -2.30
C SER A 138 -18.67 -5.10 -1.35
N ASN A 139 -18.43 -5.77 -0.23
CA ASN A 139 -19.46 -6.00 0.78
C ASN A 139 -19.80 -4.72 1.54
N VAL A 140 -18.79 -3.91 1.88
CA VAL A 140 -18.98 -2.63 2.58
C VAL A 140 -19.75 -1.63 1.70
N MET A 141 -19.50 -1.63 0.40
CA MET A 141 -20.20 -0.77 -0.55
C MET A 141 -21.71 -0.98 -0.58
N GLN A 142 -22.22 -2.12 -0.13
CA GLN A 142 -23.66 -2.39 -0.09
C GLN A 142 -24.38 -1.48 0.91
N TYR A 143 -23.70 -1.03 1.97
CA TYR A 143 -24.28 -0.26 3.06
C TYR A 143 -23.57 1.06 3.38
N ASP A 144 -22.37 1.31 2.85
CA ASP A 144 -21.64 2.58 2.99
C ASP A 144 -21.45 3.27 1.63
N GLU A 145 -22.23 4.32 1.39
CA GLU A 145 -22.18 5.11 0.16
C GLU A 145 -20.82 5.80 -0.05
N ARG A 146 -20.11 6.12 1.04
CA ARG A 146 -18.79 6.76 0.94
C ARG A 146 -17.78 5.81 0.33
N ILE A 147 -17.82 4.53 0.71
CA ILE A 147 -16.95 3.49 0.13
C ILE A 147 -17.38 3.19 -1.29
N ARG A 148 -18.69 3.14 -1.58
CA ARG A 148 -19.21 2.94 -2.94
C ARG A 148 -18.76 4.02 -3.92
N ALA A 149 -18.61 5.27 -3.45
CA ALA A 149 -18.11 6.37 -4.26
C ALA A 149 -16.58 6.38 -4.45
N VAL A 150 -15.83 5.55 -3.69
CA VAL A 150 -14.38 5.48 -3.78
C VAL A 150 -13.96 4.55 -4.92
N ASN A 151 -13.01 5.02 -5.73
CA ASN A 151 -12.29 4.16 -6.67
C ASN A 151 -11.33 3.24 -5.90
N THR A 152 -11.76 2.02 -5.57
CA THR A 152 -10.92 1.01 -4.90
C THR A 152 -9.72 0.60 -5.74
N SER A 153 -9.84 0.69 -7.07
CA SER A 153 -8.77 0.40 -8.04
C SER A 153 -7.81 1.57 -8.28
N ALA A 154 -7.91 2.67 -7.50
CA ALA A 154 -7.03 3.83 -7.65
C ALA A 154 -5.54 3.44 -7.48
N GLY A 155 -5.25 2.50 -6.58
CA GLY A 155 -3.91 1.95 -6.40
C GLY A 155 -3.40 1.24 -7.64
N GLU A 156 -4.22 0.37 -8.24
CA GLU A 156 -3.86 -0.40 -9.44
C GLU A 156 -3.64 0.50 -10.66
N CYS A 157 -4.55 1.46 -10.89
CA CYS A 157 -4.38 2.46 -11.96
C CYS A 157 -3.10 3.29 -11.77
N GLY A 158 -2.81 3.70 -10.53
CA GLY A 158 -1.58 4.41 -10.20
C GLY A 158 -0.32 3.56 -10.45
N ASN A 159 -0.36 2.29 -10.06
CA ASN A 159 0.73 1.33 -10.24
C ASN A 159 0.98 1.03 -11.73
N GLN A 160 -0.06 0.94 -12.55
CA GLN A 160 0.07 0.87 -14.00
C GLN A 160 0.78 2.11 -14.57
N GLY A 161 0.49 3.29 -14.01
CA GLY A 161 1.22 4.52 -14.31
C GLY A 161 2.72 4.42 -14.02
N ILE A 162 3.08 3.81 -12.88
CA ILE A 162 4.47 3.56 -12.49
C ILE A 162 5.16 2.54 -13.38
N GLY A 163 4.42 1.57 -13.92
CA GLY A 163 4.91 0.64 -14.93
C GLY A 163 5.58 1.34 -16.13
N ARG A 164 5.17 2.57 -16.47
CA ARG A 164 5.72 3.36 -17.58
C ARG A 164 7.18 3.77 -17.39
N ILE A 165 7.61 3.97 -16.15
CA ILE A 165 8.99 4.38 -15.85
C ILE A 165 9.89 3.21 -15.46
N ARG A 166 9.34 2.00 -15.31
CA ARG A 166 10.06 0.81 -14.84
C ARG A 166 11.35 0.54 -15.62
N LYS A 167 11.30 0.60 -16.95
CA LYS A 167 12.47 0.38 -17.80
C LYS A 167 13.53 1.45 -17.57
N SER A 168 13.15 2.73 -17.59
CA SER A 168 14.09 3.84 -17.37
C SER A 168 14.77 3.73 -16.01
N VAL A 169 13.99 3.49 -14.96
CA VAL A 169 14.50 3.35 -13.57
C VAL A 169 15.45 2.16 -13.44
N SER A 170 15.22 1.06 -14.17
CA SER A 170 16.07 -0.14 -14.08
C SER A 170 17.52 0.06 -14.56
N TYR A 171 17.79 1.10 -15.34
CA TYR A 171 19.14 1.47 -15.80
C TYR A 171 19.79 2.57 -14.97
N MET A 172 19.10 3.08 -13.95
CA MET A 172 19.60 4.16 -13.08
C MET A 172 20.27 3.56 -11.84
N ASN A 173 21.28 4.28 -11.30
CA ASN A 173 21.71 4.01 -9.94
C ASN A 173 20.57 4.37 -8.96
N TYR A 174 20.67 3.84 -7.74
CA TYR A 174 19.61 3.95 -6.74
C TYR A 174 19.18 5.40 -6.45
N GLU A 175 20.14 6.32 -6.30
CA GLU A 175 19.80 7.70 -5.97
C GLU A 175 19.07 8.42 -7.11
N HIS A 176 19.51 8.18 -8.35
CA HIS A 176 18.86 8.73 -9.54
C HIS A 176 17.48 8.11 -9.75
N ALA A 177 17.34 6.80 -9.51
CA ALA A 177 16.05 6.11 -9.55
C ALA A 177 15.03 6.77 -8.60
N VAL A 178 15.41 7.00 -7.33
CA VAL A 178 14.54 7.62 -6.33
C VAL A 178 14.16 9.05 -6.73
N LEU A 179 15.12 9.85 -7.19
CA LEU A 179 14.86 11.22 -7.63
C LEU A 179 13.95 11.26 -8.86
N TYR A 180 14.22 10.42 -9.86
CA TYR A 180 13.42 10.33 -11.07
C TYR A 180 11.98 9.93 -10.77
N THR A 181 11.79 8.91 -9.92
CA THR A 181 10.45 8.51 -9.47
C THR A 181 9.73 9.64 -8.73
N LYS A 182 10.41 10.39 -7.86
CA LYS A 182 9.82 11.56 -7.19
C LYS A 182 9.32 12.58 -8.20
N VAL A 183 10.16 12.97 -9.17
CA VAL A 183 9.77 13.93 -10.20
C VAL A 183 8.59 13.43 -11.03
N PHE A 184 8.58 12.14 -11.39
CA PHE A 184 7.45 11.52 -12.09
C PHE A 184 6.15 11.64 -11.27
N MET A 185 6.19 11.35 -9.97
CA MET A 185 5.04 11.46 -9.08
C MET A 185 4.55 12.91 -8.92
N ASP A 186 5.46 13.88 -8.85
CA ASP A 186 5.07 15.30 -8.77
C ASP A 186 4.33 15.75 -10.04
N VAL A 187 4.81 15.33 -11.21
CA VAL A 187 4.16 15.61 -12.49
C VAL A 187 2.80 14.92 -12.55
N TRP A 188 2.71 13.66 -12.12
CA TRP A 188 1.45 12.92 -12.00
C TRP A 188 0.44 13.69 -11.14
N ASN A 189 0.83 14.06 -9.92
CA ASN A 189 -0.03 14.79 -8.98
C ASN A 189 -0.52 16.10 -9.56
N ARG A 190 0.35 16.85 -10.26
CA ARG A 190 -0.03 18.09 -10.94
C ARG A 190 -1.07 17.86 -12.05
N MET A 191 -0.94 16.79 -12.82
CA MET A 191 -1.92 16.45 -13.87
C MET A 191 -3.26 16.07 -13.27
N VAL A 192 -3.26 15.26 -12.21
CA VAL A 192 -4.48 14.85 -11.51
C VAL A 192 -5.18 16.05 -10.87
N ALA A 193 -4.45 16.90 -10.14
CA ALA A 193 -5.01 18.12 -9.53
C ALA A 193 -5.68 19.03 -10.58
N ARG A 194 -5.07 19.18 -11.76
CA ARG A 194 -5.65 19.95 -12.88
C ARG A 194 -6.93 19.33 -13.42
N ARG A 195 -7.01 18.00 -13.49
CA ARG A 195 -8.22 17.29 -13.94
C ARG A 195 -9.36 17.50 -12.95
N ILE A 196 -9.08 17.34 -11.66
CA ILE A 196 -10.05 17.56 -10.57
C ILE A 196 -10.56 19.00 -10.61
N ALA A 197 -9.66 19.98 -10.71
CA ALA A 197 -10.05 21.40 -10.79
C ALA A 197 -11.00 21.66 -11.97
N ARG A 198 -10.73 21.10 -13.15
CA ARG A 198 -11.61 21.27 -14.33
C ARG A 198 -13.01 20.65 -14.14
N GLN A 199 -13.10 19.56 -13.39
CA GLN A 199 -14.39 18.90 -13.11
C GLN A 199 -15.23 19.65 -12.07
N GLN A 200 -14.62 20.53 -11.26
CA GLN A 200 -15.33 21.37 -10.29
C GLN A 200 -15.95 22.63 -10.91
N TYR A 201 -15.55 23.00 -12.13
CA TYR A 201 -16.04 24.17 -12.86
C TYR A 201 -16.84 23.80 -14.12
N ALA A 202 -17.23 22.54 -14.27
CA ALA A 202 -18.07 22.01 -15.34
C ALA A 202 -19.41 21.55 -14.76
#